data_AF-A0AA38JP31-F1
#
_entry.id   AF-A0AA38JP31-F1
#
_cell.length_a   1.000
_cell.length_b   1.000
_cell.length_c   1.000
_cell.angle_alpha   90.00
_cell.angle_beta   90.00
_cell.angle_gamma   90.00
#
_symmetry.space_group_name_H-M   'P 1'
#
loop_
_entity.id
_entity.type
_entity.pdbx_description
1 polymer ?
#
loop_
_entity_poly.entity_id
_entity_poly.type
_entity_poly.pdbx_seq_one_letter_code
_entity_poly.pdbx_strand_id
1 'polypeptide(L)'
;EYAPPDVRSPSPTSSVGSRHPEDQTSLSDSEEMLTQSQFEHKWMNKIGLGQPSHRELDANKDPLLPRPAPGSEEERLAHERILQNLRHEVNQLHENEIFEQTILRGSKAVLQTPVYSRDFDAIMRSMMGPA
;
A
#
# COMPACT_ATOMS: atom_id res chain seq x y z
N GLU A 1 -2.72 14.45 -33.07
CA GLU A 1 -1.45 13.89 -33.58
C GLU A 1 -1.51 12.37 -33.46
N TYR A 2 -1.19 11.66 -34.54
CA TYR A 2 -1.13 10.19 -34.53
C TYR A 2 0.26 9.74 -34.06
N ALA A 3 0.32 8.71 -33.23
CA ALA A 3 1.58 8.13 -32.78
C ALA A 3 2.39 7.61 -33.99
N PRO A 4 3.72 7.81 -34.01
CA PRO A 4 4.56 7.29 -35.08
C PRO A 4 4.48 5.76 -35.13
N PRO A 5 4.57 5.15 -36.33
CA PRO A 5 4.50 3.70 -36.46
C PRO A 5 5.64 3.04 -35.70
N ASP A 6 5.30 2.06 -34.87
CA ASP A 6 6.24 1.25 -34.09
C ASP A 6 7.06 0.36 -35.04
N VAL A 7 8.17 0.91 -35.55
CA VAL A 7 9.11 0.18 -36.40
C VAL A 7 9.93 -0.74 -35.51
N ARG A 8 9.41 -1.94 -35.25
CA ARG A 8 10.17 -3.00 -34.59
C ARG A 8 11.39 -3.33 -35.43
N SER A 9 12.55 -3.43 -34.77
CA SER A 9 13.76 -3.96 -35.40
C SER A 9 13.45 -5.37 -35.95
N PRO A 10 13.96 -5.72 -37.14
CA PRO A 10 13.77 -7.05 -37.69
C PRO A 10 14.30 -8.09 -36.69
N SER A 11 13.57 -9.18 -36.50
CA SER A 11 14.04 -10.32 -35.71
C SER A 11 15.43 -10.73 -36.23
N PRO A 12 16.39 -11.07 -35.35
CA PRO A 12 17.75 -11.36 -35.77
C PRO A 12 17.75 -12.41 -36.88
N THR A 13 18.41 -12.06 -37.99
CA THR A 13 18.49 -12.88 -39.19
C THR A 13 19.17 -14.19 -38.85
N SER A 14 18.41 -15.27 -38.94
CA SER A 14 18.86 -16.65 -39.12
C SER A 14 19.96 -17.16 -38.18
N SER A 15 19.50 -18.05 -37.32
CA SER A 15 20.20 -19.07 -36.53
C SER A 15 21.19 -19.95 -37.33
N VAL A 16 22.11 -19.36 -38.11
CA VAL A 16 23.20 -20.06 -38.80
C VAL A 16 24.46 -19.80 -37.98
N GLY A 17 24.64 -20.56 -36.91
CA GLY A 17 25.81 -20.46 -36.04
C GLY A 17 25.54 -20.51 -34.54
N SER A 18 24.27 -20.52 -34.10
CA SER A 18 23.95 -20.86 -32.71
C SER A 18 24.32 -22.32 -32.48
N ARG A 19 25.46 -22.56 -31.84
CA ARG A 19 25.75 -23.86 -31.26
C ARG A 19 24.70 -24.10 -30.19
N HIS A 20 23.69 -24.91 -30.51
CA HIS A 20 22.83 -25.45 -29.47
C HIS A 20 23.73 -26.26 -28.53
N PRO A 21 23.61 -26.06 -27.21
CA PRO A 21 24.33 -26.91 -26.27
C PRO A 21 23.95 -28.38 -26.53
N GLU A 22 24.84 -29.28 -26.12
CA GLU A 22 24.58 -30.72 -26.05
C GLU A 22 23.17 -30.95 -25.47
N ASP A 23 22.49 -31.99 -25.94
CA ASP A 23 21.19 -32.35 -25.42
C ASP A 23 21.23 -32.47 -23.88
N GLN A 24 20.41 -31.67 -23.22
CA GLN A 24 20.31 -31.64 -21.76
C GLN A 24 19.21 -32.55 -21.23
N THR A 25 18.55 -33.33 -22.10
CA THR A 25 17.64 -34.37 -21.65
C THR A 25 18.41 -35.39 -20.82
N SER A 26 17.87 -35.74 -19.66
CA SER A 26 18.48 -36.76 -18.83
C SER A 26 18.26 -38.13 -19.47
N LEU A 27 19.25 -39.01 -19.40
CA LEU A 27 19.05 -40.43 -19.76
C LEU A 27 17.92 -41.08 -18.95
N SER A 28 17.61 -40.53 -17.76
CA SER A 28 16.48 -40.96 -16.93
C SER A 28 15.11 -40.53 -17.46
N ASP A 29 15.07 -39.71 -18.50
CA ASP A 29 13.86 -39.22 -19.18
C ASP A 29 13.60 -39.95 -20.52
N SER A 30 14.39 -40.97 -20.85
CA SER A 30 14.20 -41.75 -22.08
C SER A 30 12.93 -42.59 -22.03
N GLU A 31 12.32 -42.80 -23.20
CA GLU A 31 11.12 -43.65 -23.36
C GLU A 31 11.37 -45.12 -22.99
N GLU A 32 12.64 -45.55 -22.96
CA GLU A 32 13.05 -46.89 -22.50
C GLU A 32 12.92 -47.07 -20.98
N MET A 33 13.04 -45.98 -20.21
CA MET A 33 13.02 -46.01 -18.74
C MET A 33 11.71 -45.50 -18.13
N LEU A 34 11.00 -44.60 -18.82
CA LEU A 34 9.73 -44.03 -18.34
C LEU A 34 8.67 -44.10 -19.43
N THR A 35 7.46 -44.50 -19.03
CA THR A 35 6.29 -44.29 -19.90
C THR A 35 5.91 -42.81 -19.93
N GLN A 36 5.21 -42.39 -20.99
CA GLN A 36 4.77 -41.00 -21.17
C GLN A 36 4.07 -40.43 -19.91
N SER A 37 3.17 -41.19 -19.30
CA SER A 37 2.45 -40.75 -18.09
C SER A 37 3.36 -40.58 -16.88
N GLN A 38 4.40 -41.42 -16.74
CA GLN A 38 5.38 -41.30 -15.65
C GLN A 38 6.29 -40.09 -15.85
N PHE A 39 6.70 -39.84 -17.09
CA PHE A 39 7.44 -38.64 -17.46
C PHE A 39 6.62 -37.36 -17.14
N GLU A 40 5.36 -37.33 -17.56
CA GLU A 40 4.45 -36.22 -17.28
C GLU A 40 4.28 -36.00 -15.76
N HIS A 41 4.07 -37.05 -14.98
CA HIS A 41 3.99 -36.95 -13.51
C HIS A 41 5.28 -36.43 -12.87
N LYS A 42 6.44 -36.90 -13.33
CA LYS A 42 7.75 -36.41 -12.87
C LYS A 42 7.87 -34.91 -13.07
N TRP A 43 7.49 -34.42 -14.26
CA TRP A 43 7.58 -33.00 -14.59
C TRP A 43 6.50 -32.17 -13.93
N MET A 44 5.25 -32.64 -13.85
CA MET A 44 4.19 -32.00 -13.08
C MET A 44 4.61 -31.77 -11.63
N ASN A 45 5.21 -32.78 -10.98
CA ASN A 45 5.74 -32.66 -9.63
C ASN A 45 6.92 -31.69 -9.55
N LYS A 46 7.85 -31.75 -10.52
CA LYS A 46 9.05 -30.92 -10.55
C LYS A 46 8.73 -29.43 -10.73
N ILE A 47 7.72 -29.10 -11.53
CA ILE A 47 7.25 -27.72 -11.70
C ILE A 47 6.24 -27.31 -10.62
N GLY A 48 5.84 -28.22 -9.73
CA GLY A 48 4.88 -27.97 -8.67
C GLY A 48 3.44 -27.78 -9.16
N LEU A 49 3.09 -28.33 -10.32
CA LEU A 49 1.72 -28.27 -10.84
C LEU A 49 0.80 -29.07 -9.90
N GLY A 50 -0.26 -28.43 -9.40
CA GLY A 50 -1.17 -29.02 -8.41
C GLY A 50 -0.70 -28.90 -6.95
N GLN A 51 0.46 -28.28 -6.70
CA GLN A 51 0.83 -27.85 -5.35
C GLN A 51 0.18 -26.50 -5.02
N PRO A 52 -0.26 -26.28 -3.77
CA PRO A 52 -0.80 -25.00 -3.35
C PRO A 52 0.25 -23.91 -3.50
N SER A 53 -0.18 -22.75 -4.00
CA SER A 53 0.64 -21.56 -4.09
C SER A 53 1.08 -21.10 -2.70
N HIS A 54 2.18 -20.35 -2.63
CA HIS A 54 2.65 -19.79 -1.36
C HIS A 54 1.57 -18.98 -0.64
N ARG A 55 0.74 -18.25 -1.39
CA ARG A 55 -0.41 -17.50 -0.84
C ARG A 55 -1.48 -18.41 -0.25
N GLU A 56 -1.71 -19.56 -0.87
CA GLU A 56 -2.69 -20.54 -0.39
C GLU A 56 -2.18 -21.24 0.88
N LEU A 57 -0.89 -21.55 0.93
CA LEU A 57 -0.23 -22.06 2.14
C LEU A 57 -0.32 -21.07 3.29
N ASP A 58 -0.13 -19.78 3.02
CA ASP A 58 -0.27 -18.73 4.03
C ASP A 58 -1.73 -18.55 4.48
N ALA A 59 -2.68 -18.63 3.56
CA ALA A 59 -4.11 -18.53 3.87
C ALA A 59 -4.64 -19.73 4.68
N ASN A 60 -4.02 -20.91 4.52
CA ASN A 60 -4.37 -22.11 5.27
C ASN A 60 -3.79 -22.12 6.70
N LYS A 61 -3.02 -21.11 7.11
CA LYS A 61 -2.54 -21.00 8.49
C LYS A 61 -3.69 -20.62 9.42
N ASP A 62 -3.77 -21.28 10.56
CA ASP A 62 -4.75 -20.93 11.59
C ASP A 62 -4.54 -19.47 12.04
N PRO A 63 -5.62 -18.68 12.18
CA PRO A 63 -5.50 -17.30 12.61
C PRO A 63 -4.98 -17.24 14.05
N LEU A 64 -4.03 -16.34 14.30
CA LEU A 64 -3.44 -16.13 15.64
C LEU A 64 -4.48 -15.70 16.68
N LEU A 65 -5.54 -15.02 16.24
CA LEU A 65 -6.66 -14.61 17.07
C LEU A 65 -7.92 -15.27 16.51
N PRO A 66 -8.50 -16.25 17.20
CA PRO A 66 -9.75 -16.86 16.77
C PRO A 66 -10.85 -15.80 16.80
N ARG A 67 -11.71 -15.82 15.78
CA ARG A 67 -12.91 -14.98 15.81
C ARG A 67 -13.81 -15.47 16.94
N PRO A 68 -14.27 -14.58 17.85
CA PRO A 68 -15.20 -14.98 18.90
C PRO A 68 -16.50 -15.50 18.29
N ALA A 69 -17.19 -16.40 19.00
CA ALA A 69 -18.43 -16.98 18.51
C ALA A 69 -19.50 -15.89 18.27
N PRO A 70 -20.31 -16.01 17.20
CA PRO A 70 -21.34 -15.03 16.90
C PRO A 70 -22.37 -14.96 18.03
N GLY A 71 -22.62 -13.75 18.55
CA GLY A 71 -23.53 -13.49 19.67
C GLY A 71 -22.94 -13.78 21.06
N SER A 72 -21.64 -14.07 21.15
CA SER A 72 -20.96 -14.25 22.43
C SER A 72 -20.72 -12.92 23.16
N GLU A 73 -20.58 -12.97 24.48
CA GLU A 73 -20.17 -11.77 25.24
C GLU A 73 -18.79 -11.27 24.84
N GLU A 74 -17.88 -12.19 24.47
CA GLU A 74 -16.54 -11.85 23.99
C GLU A 74 -16.58 -11.00 22.71
N GLU A 75 -17.47 -11.35 21.77
CA GLU A 75 -17.68 -10.55 20.56
C GLU A 75 -18.19 -9.15 20.89
N ARG A 76 -19.16 -9.04 21.81
CA ARG A 76 -19.69 -7.74 22.26
C ARG A 76 -18.62 -6.87 22.89
N LEU A 77 -17.82 -7.44 23.80
CA LEU A 77 -16.72 -6.74 24.47
C LEU A 77 -15.63 -6.31 23.48
N ALA A 78 -15.28 -7.17 22.52
CA ALA A 78 -14.34 -6.84 21.47
C ALA A 78 -14.85 -5.67 20.61
N HIS A 79 -16.12 -5.72 20.20
CA HIS A 79 -16.76 -4.67 19.41
C HIS A 79 -16.83 -3.34 20.17
N GLU A 80 -17.21 -3.36 21.45
CA GLU A 80 -17.26 -2.16 22.28
C GLU A 80 -15.86 -1.52 22.43
N ARG A 81 -14.83 -2.34 22.68
CA ARG A 81 -13.44 -1.88 22.75
C ARG A 81 -12.97 -1.25 21.45
N ILE A 82 -13.28 -1.87 20.31
CA ILE A 82 -12.94 -1.33 18.98
C ILE A 82 -13.60 0.03 18.78
N LEU A 83 -14.90 0.16 19.10
CA LEU A 83 -15.61 1.44 18.97
C LEU A 83 -15.08 2.51 19.91
N GLN A 84 -14.73 2.16 21.14
CA GLN A 84 -14.14 3.09 22.09
C GLN A 84 -12.80 3.63 21.59
N ASN A 85 -11.92 2.74 21.09
CA ASN A 85 -10.65 3.14 20.50
C ASN A 85 -10.86 4.04 19.27
N LEU A 86 -11.78 3.68 18.39
CA LEU A 86 -12.10 4.49 17.20
C LEU A 86 -12.56 5.90 17.60
N ARG A 87 -13.46 6.02 18.57
CA ARG A 87 -13.92 7.32 19.08
C ARG A 87 -12.79 8.13 19.70
N HIS A 88 -11.89 7.47 20.43
CA HIS A 88 -10.73 8.13 21.01
C HIS A 88 -9.80 8.70 19.93
N GLU A 89 -9.45 7.91 18.92
CA GLU A 89 -8.60 8.35 17.80
C GLU A 89 -9.24 9.50 17.00
N VAL A 90 -10.55 9.42 16.75
CA VAL A 90 -11.27 10.51 16.06
C VAL A 90 -11.24 11.81 16.88
N ASN A 91 -11.42 11.72 18.20
CA ASN A 91 -11.35 12.89 19.07
C ASN A 91 -9.94 13.48 19.10
N GLN A 92 -8.91 12.64 19.17
CA GLN A 92 -7.51 13.09 19.10
C GLN A 92 -7.20 13.82 17.79
N LEU A 93 -7.66 13.28 16.66
CA LEU A 93 -7.52 13.95 15.35
C LEU A 93 -8.22 15.31 15.34
N HIS A 94 -9.41 15.40 15.92
CA HIS A 94 -10.15 16.66 16.01
C HIS A 94 -9.43 17.70 16.89
N GLU A 95 -8.91 17.29 18.05
CA GLU A 95 -8.14 18.16 18.94
C GLU A 95 -6.87 18.67 18.26
N ASN A 96 -6.16 17.80 17.55
CA ASN A 96 -4.98 18.17 16.77
C ASN A 96 -5.32 19.18 15.67
N GLU A 97 -6.44 19.00 14.95
CA GLU A 97 -6.88 19.95 13.92
C GLU A 97 -7.21 21.33 14.53
N ILE A 98 -7.92 21.37 15.66
CA ILE A 98 -8.20 22.62 16.38
C ILE A 98 -6.91 23.30 16.81
N PHE A 99 -5.95 22.54 17.34
CA PHE A 99 -4.67 23.06 17.77
C PHE A 99 -3.89 23.67 16.61
N GLU A 100 -3.79 22.98 15.47
CA GLU A 100 -3.15 23.49 14.26
C GLU A 100 -3.83 24.76 13.73
N GLN A 101 -5.16 24.79 13.66
CA GLN A 101 -5.90 25.99 13.27
C GLN A 101 -5.64 27.16 14.23
N THR A 102 -5.56 26.89 15.54
CA THR A 102 -5.29 27.90 16.56
C THR A 102 -3.87 28.45 16.44
N ILE A 103 -2.87 27.62 16.16
CA ILE A 103 -1.50 28.07 15.88
C ILE A 103 -1.47 28.96 14.62
N LEU A 104 -2.07 28.50 13.52
CA LEU A 104 -2.11 29.25 12.26
C LEU A 104 -2.83 30.60 12.42
N ARG A 105 -3.89 30.64 13.24
CA ARG A 105 -4.62 31.87 13.55
C ARG A 105 -3.85 32.78 14.50
N GLY A 106 -3.22 32.22 15.54
CA GLY A 106 -2.37 32.95 16.49
C GLY A 106 -1.16 33.60 15.81
N SER A 107 -0.59 32.96 14.79
CA SER A 107 0.48 33.53 13.96
C SER A 107 0.03 34.80 13.20
N LYS A 108 -1.27 35.01 12.97
CA LYS A 108 -1.78 36.25 12.34
C LYS A 108 -1.95 37.40 13.33
N ALA A 109 -1.99 37.14 14.65
CA ALA A 109 -2.04 38.20 15.66
C ALA A 109 -0.70 38.93 15.80
N VAL A 110 0.43 38.27 15.52
CA VAL A 110 1.78 38.88 15.51
C VAL A 110 2.01 39.75 14.26
N LEU A 111 1.15 39.63 13.23
CA LEU A 111 1.20 40.43 11.99
C LEU A 111 0.32 41.69 12.03
N GLN A 112 -0.14 42.13 13.21
CA GLN A 112 -0.67 43.49 13.31
C GLN A 112 0.48 44.47 13.05
N THR A 113 0.58 44.93 11.81
CA THR A 113 1.44 46.05 11.42
C THR A 113 1.15 47.21 12.37
N PRO A 114 2.14 47.76 13.07
CA PRO A 114 1.93 48.98 13.84
C PRO A 114 1.40 50.05 12.89
N VAL A 115 0.31 50.71 13.30
CA VAL A 115 -0.32 51.78 12.53
C VAL A 115 0.65 52.97 12.53
N TYR A 116 1.50 53.06 11.49
CA TYR A 116 2.37 54.21 11.29
C TYR A 116 1.55 55.38 10.72
N SER A 117 0.83 56.09 11.59
CA SER A 117 0.31 57.41 11.29
C SER A 117 1.40 58.44 11.54
N ARG A 118 1.58 59.42 10.64
CA ARG A 118 2.40 60.62 10.89
C ARG A 118 1.61 61.74 11.57
N ASP A 119 0.33 61.52 11.79
CA ASP A 119 -0.59 62.48 12.37
C ASP A 119 -0.77 62.17 13.86
N PHE A 120 -0.09 62.94 14.70
CA PHE A 120 -0.01 62.72 16.15
C PHE A 120 -1.39 62.76 16.80
N ASP A 121 -2.27 63.64 16.33
CA ASP A 121 -3.62 63.80 16.86
C ASP A 121 -4.50 62.57 16.57
N ALA A 122 -4.28 61.91 15.42
CA ALA A 122 -4.97 60.67 15.08
C ALA A 122 -4.52 59.50 15.98
N ILE A 123 -3.24 59.49 16.37
CA ILE A 123 -2.70 58.49 17.30
C ILE A 123 -3.30 58.68 18.70
N MET A 124 -3.33 59.92 19.20
CA MET A 124 -3.90 60.20 20.53
C MET A 124 -5.39 59.87 20.60
N ARG A 125 -6.15 60.17 19.54
CA ARG A 125 -7.58 59.83 19.48
C ARG A 125 -7.84 58.32 19.43
N SER A 126 -6.96 57.57 18.77
CA SER A 126 -7.01 56.10 18.77
C SER A 126 -6.73 55.48 20.15
N MET A 127 -5.98 56.17 21.02
CA MET A 127 -5.63 55.66 22.36
C MET A 127 -6.66 56.00 23.44
N MET A 128 -7.52 57.00 23.23
CA MET A 128 -8.53 57.38 24.22
C MET A 128 -9.85 56.59 24.15
N GLY A 129 -9.93 55.59 23.25
CA GLY A 129 -11.09 54.70 23.12
C GLY A 129 -12.35 55.37 22.54
N PRO A 130 -13.31 54.60 22.01
CA PRO A 130 -14.58 55.16 21.55
C PRO A 130 -15.41 55.61 22.76
N ALA A 131 -15.98 56.80 22.68
CA ALA A 131 -16.97 57.30 23.63
C ALA A 131 -18.32 56.59 23.46
#